data_AF-A0A1X0P4E6-F1
#
_entry.id   AF-A0A1X0P4E6-F1
#
_cell.length_a   1.000
_cell.length_b   1.000
_cell.length_c   1.000
_cell.angle_alpha   90.00
_cell.angle_beta   90.00
_cell.angle_gamma   90.00
#
_symmetry.space_group_name_H-M   'P 1'
#
loop_
_entity.id
_entity.type
_entity.pdbx_description
1 polymer ?
#
loop_
_entity_poly.entity_id
_entity_poly.type
_entity_poly.pdbx_seq_one_letter_code
_entity_poly.pdbx_strand_id
1 'polypeptide(L)'
;MRYGDVLLRLSDAEREDLQLLIAALKVSEYTDDVDDIRFSSSREERMYRSMRELFDTILGLFIASGSLSRELRDEIARGRADMRVILGVFAGLFEIFRRHKRLNPFSNRSEFGKLTMLLQDVQKDSIRRRLHISNSLVNPVITVEMELRRVGAEALLKDSEVDMYLNSHGSEKNAALQRILDRYGVNNDKLVIERCLRSIDDVFQFIEGNIEPLRWLRHVIQDEFLPLDSHSKYNLSIRSGSGGAKFSHDHRQQCQYVTESLTLWENVQRNIFEFWQVSEDDMLIDGDGQYRFVNTGQGFHRMCRAPKSYTRMSRCVSEAEREMGGWVGIKVIHLGDRDVPNPLVFIDKYTVIPRIVQPIMHTIKALEKIFSHNTPEEHPGIRNLLRSKYNSYESIRMTILSDFFRHGFDGSGDDGGSCIDGRLTSAWNWCHQLEKKPYYDAFVLTGFNGFD
;
A
#
# COMPACT_ATOMS: atom_id res chain seq x y z
N MET A 1 10.71 -6.16 12.99
CA MET A 1 10.25 -4.76 12.86
C MET A 1 11.00 -3.92 13.87
N ARG A 2 11.54 -2.76 13.50
CA ARG A 2 12.15 -1.83 14.47
C ARG A 2 11.06 -0.85 14.91
N TYR A 3 10.61 -0.92 16.16
CA TYR A 3 9.49 -0.11 16.63
C TYR A 3 9.75 1.39 16.55
N GLY A 4 11.01 1.84 16.61
CA GLY A 4 11.35 3.26 16.52
C GLY A 4 11.02 3.90 15.17
N ASP A 5 11.12 3.12 14.09
CA ASP A 5 10.87 3.59 12.71
C ASP A 5 9.36 3.65 12.38
N VAL A 6 8.49 3.22 13.30
CA VAL A 6 7.03 3.23 13.12
C VAL A 6 6.54 4.66 13.04
N LEU A 7 5.67 4.93 12.05
CA LEU A 7 5.03 6.24 11.90
C LEU A 7 3.97 6.45 12.97
N LEU A 8 3.95 7.65 13.56
CA LEU A 8 2.99 7.97 14.60
C LEU A 8 1.59 8.13 14.01
N ARG A 9 0.58 7.46 14.56
CA ARG A 9 -0.83 7.61 14.13
C ARG A 9 -1.28 9.06 14.30
N LEU A 10 -2.18 9.55 13.43
CA LEU A 10 -2.68 10.93 13.54
C LEU A 10 -3.47 11.17 14.84
N SER A 11 -3.37 12.38 15.38
CA SER A 11 -4.28 12.93 16.39
C SER A 11 -5.61 13.35 15.76
N ASP A 12 -6.61 13.68 16.56
CA ASP A 12 -7.90 14.17 16.03
C ASP A 12 -7.76 15.50 15.31
N ALA A 13 -6.98 16.44 15.86
CA ALA A 13 -6.66 17.70 15.20
C ALA A 13 -5.94 17.49 13.85
N GLU A 14 -4.96 16.57 13.80
CA GLU A 14 -4.27 16.26 12.54
C GLU A 14 -5.21 15.61 11.51
N ARG A 15 -6.25 14.87 11.94
CA ARG A 15 -7.27 14.32 11.04
C ARG A 15 -8.15 15.40 10.44
N GLU A 16 -8.53 16.40 11.22
CA GLU A 16 -9.31 17.56 10.73
C GLU A 16 -8.50 18.34 9.68
N ASP A 17 -7.23 18.64 9.99
CA ASP A 17 -6.32 19.31 9.06
C ASP A 17 -6.11 18.48 7.77
N LEU A 18 -5.95 17.17 7.89
CA LEU A 18 -5.84 16.28 6.75
C LEU A 18 -7.08 16.34 5.84
N GLN A 19 -8.29 16.37 6.41
CA GLN A 19 -9.53 16.44 5.63
C GLN A 19 -9.61 17.71 4.79
N LEU A 20 -9.20 18.85 5.34
CA LEU A 20 -9.16 20.12 4.62
C LEU A 20 -8.13 20.10 3.48
N LEU A 21 -6.94 19.55 3.71
CA LEU A 21 -5.92 19.40 2.67
C LEU A 21 -6.40 18.46 1.54
N ILE A 22 -7.01 17.33 1.88
CA ILE A 22 -7.58 16.40 0.90
C ILE A 22 -8.69 17.09 0.08
N ALA A 23 -9.55 17.89 0.72
CA ALA A 23 -10.60 18.62 0.02
C ALA A 23 -10.01 19.62 -1.00
N ALA A 24 -8.95 20.35 -0.65
CA ALA A 24 -8.24 21.25 -1.56
C ALA A 24 -7.61 20.49 -2.74
N LEU A 25 -6.95 19.35 -2.48
CA LEU A 25 -6.33 18.53 -3.52
C LEU A 25 -7.35 17.86 -4.44
N LYS A 26 -8.55 17.55 -3.94
CA LYS A 26 -9.64 16.98 -4.75
C LYS A 26 -10.11 17.94 -5.83
N VAL A 27 -10.30 19.21 -5.49
CA VAL A 27 -10.75 20.25 -6.44
C VAL A 27 -9.62 20.81 -7.31
N SER A 28 -8.36 20.47 -7.01
CA SER A 28 -7.22 20.90 -7.79
C SER A 28 -7.02 20.05 -9.05
N GLU A 29 -6.90 20.71 -10.20
CA GLU A 29 -6.54 20.11 -11.50
C GLU A 29 -5.01 20.15 -11.74
N TYR A 30 -4.19 20.25 -10.68
CA TYR A 30 -2.75 20.51 -10.79
C TYR A 30 -2.02 19.63 -11.81
N THR A 31 -2.19 18.31 -11.71
CA THR A 31 -1.50 17.37 -12.61
C THR A 31 -2.05 17.44 -14.02
N ASP A 32 -3.37 17.62 -14.18
CA ASP A 32 -4.02 17.68 -15.49
C ASP A 32 -3.58 18.92 -16.27
N ASP A 33 -3.42 20.06 -15.57
CA ASP A 33 -2.96 21.31 -16.17
C ASP A 33 -1.44 21.29 -16.43
N VAL A 34 -0.63 20.95 -15.42
CA VAL A 34 0.83 21.01 -15.51
C VAL A 34 1.39 20.00 -16.51
N ASP A 35 0.80 18.81 -16.58
CA ASP A 35 1.28 17.75 -17.48
C ASP A 35 0.54 17.72 -18.83
N ASP A 36 -0.24 18.76 -19.16
CA ASP A 36 -0.80 18.93 -20.51
C ASP A 36 0.29 19.15 -21.57
N ILE A 37 0.48 18.13 -22.40
CA ILE A 37 1.48 18.07 -23.47
C ILE A 37 1.21 19.08 -24.59
N ARG A 38 -0.04 19.56 -24.76
CA ARG A 38 -0.42 20.52 -25.81
C ARG A 38 0.21 21.89 -25.59
N PHE A 39 0.59 22.19 -24.35
CA PHE A 39 1.13 23.49 -23.94
C PHE A 39 2.52 23.35 -23.30
N SER A 40 3.37 22.44 -23.78
CA SER A 40 4.67 22.16 -23.15
C SER A 40 5.56 23.40 -22.90
N SER A 41 5.49 24.43 -23.74
CA SER A 41 6.26 25.67 -23.61
C SER A 41 5.90 26.54 -22.40
N SER A 42 4.67 26.45 -21.89
CA SER A 42 4.20 27.23 -20.73
C SER A 42 4.13 26.43 -19.43
N ARG A 43 4.73 25.22 -19.41
CA ARG A 43 4.63 24.28 -18.28
C ARG A 43 5.05 24.88 -16.94
N GLU A 44 6.17 25.61 -16.86
CA GLU A 44 6.61 26.26 -15.61
C GLU A 44 5.68 27.41 -15.18
N GLU A 45 5.09 28.14 -16.13
CA GLU A 45 4.10 29.17 -15.81
C GLU A 45 2.85 28.55 -15.19
N ARG A 46 2.39 27.41 -15.73
CA ARG A 46 1.25 26.67 -15.18
C ARG A 46 1.55 26.12 -13.80
N MET A 47 2.72 25.48 -13.60
CA MET A 47 3.17 25.07 -12.27
C MET A 47 3.03 26.19 -11.25
N TYR A 48 3.57 27.37 -11.55
CA TYR A 48 3.47 28.53 -10.67
C TYR A 48 2.03 28.93 -10.36
N ARG A 49 1.17 29.06 -11.39
CA ARG A 49 -0.23 29.47 -11.22
C ARG A 49 -1.02 28.45 -10.40
N SER A 50 -0.96 27.18 -10.78
CA SER A 50 -1.70 26.09 -10.12
C SER A 50 -1.22 25.88 -8.68
N MET A 51 0.08 26.03 -8.39
CA MET A 51 0.59 25.99 -7.00
C MET A 51 0.05 27.15 -6.17
N ARG A 52 0.06 28.37 -6.70
CA ARG A 52 -0.46 29.55 -5.98
C ARG A 52 -1.94 29.38 -5.69
N GLU A 53 -2.73 28.97 -6.68
CA GLU A 53 -4.17 28.73 -6.51
C GLU A 53 -4.46 27.65 -5.46
N LEU A 54 -3.69 26.55 -5.47
CA LEU A 54 -3.83 25.52 -4.45
C LEU A 54 -3.43 26.03 -3.06
N PHE A 55 -2.33 26.76 -2.93
CA PHE A 55 -1.88 27.32 -1.65
C PHE A 55 -2.88 28.32 -1.08
N ASP A 56 -3.43 29.20 -1.92
CA ASP A 56 -4.48 30.15 -1.54
C ASP A 56 -5.76 29.41 -1.11
N THR A 57 -6.11 28.33 -1.81
CA THR A 57 -7.28 27.48 -1.46
C THR A 57 -7.09 26.79 -0.12
N ILE A 58 -5.93 26.15 0.11
CA ILE A 58 -5.59 25.52 1.39
C ILE A 58 -5.66 26.57 2.50
N LEU A 59 -4.99 27.71 2.32
CA LEU A 59 -4.96 28.77 3.33
C LEU A 59 -6.37 29.29 3.65
N GLY A 60 -7.20 29.51 2.63
CA GLY A 60 -8.60 29.92 2.79
C GLY A 60 -9.43 28.93 3.61
N LEU A 61 -9.33 27.63 3.30
CA LEU A 61 -10.05 26.57 4.04
C LEU A 61 -9.61 26.49 5.50
N PHE A 62 -8.31 26.67 5.76
CA PHE A 62 -7.74 26.63 7.11
C PHE A 62 -8.07 27.87 7.95
N ILE A 63 -8.18 29.04 7.32
CA ILE A 63 -8.69 30.24 7.98
C ILE A 63 -10.17 30.06 8.33
N ALA A 64 -10.97 29.55 7.39
CA ALA A 64 -12.42 29.41 7.54
C ALA A 64 -12.83 28.35 8.58
N SER A 65 -12.10 27.23 8.65
CA SER A 65 -12.33 26.17 9.66
C SER A 65 -11.92 26.58 11.07
N GLY A 66 -11.04 27.58 11.20
CA GLY A 66 -10.48 28.00 12.48
C GLY A 66 -9.32 27.14 12.97
N SER A 67 -8.76 26.26 12.12
CA SER A 67 -7.55 25.46 12.41
C SER A 67 -6.33 26.33 12.69
N LEU A 68 -6.26 27.54 12.15
CA LEU A 68 -5.17 28.48 12.44
C LEU A 68 -5.39 29.23 13.76
N SER A 69 -4.28 29.58 14.42
CA SER A 69 -4.34 30.44 15.61
C SER A 69 -5.00 31.78 15.28
N ARG A 70 -5.62 32.42 16.29
CA ARG A 70 -6.32 33.70 16.09
C ARG A 70 -5.34 34.78 15.65
N GLU A 71 -4.14 34.77 16.22
CA GLU A 71 -3.06 35.70 15.91
C GLU A 71 -2.63 35.58 14.45
N LEU A 72 -2.43 34.35 13.96
CA LEU A 72 -2.03 34.13 12.57
C LEU A 72 -3.15 34.52 11.60
N ARG A 73 -4.41 34.23 11.93
CA ARG A 73 -5.56 34.66 11.11
C ARG A 73 -5.63 36.19 10.97
N ASP A 74 -5.45 36.91 12.07
CA ASP A 74 -5.44 38.38 12.08
C ASP A 74 -4.29 38.95 11.25
N GLU A 75 -3.09 38.37 11.34
CA GLU A 75 -1.94 38.81 10.56
C GLU A 75 -2.13 38.54 9.05
N ILE A 76 -2.71 37.39 8.68
CA ILE A 76 -3.04 37.09 7.28
C ILE A 76 -4.09 38.07 6.76
N ALA A 77 -5.18 38.28 7.50
CA ALA A 77 -6.26 39.19 7.11
C ALA A 77 -5.80 40.64 6.89
N ARG A 78 -4.75 41.05 7.62
CA ARG A 78 -4.14 42.39 7.49
C ARG A 78 -3.01 42.46 6.45
N GLY A 79 -2.72 41.35 5.74
CA GLY A 79 -1.63 41.27 4.78
C GLY A 79 -0.24 41.38 5.40
N ARG A 80 -0.11 41.06 6.70
CA ARG A 80 1.12 41.20 7.49
C ARG A 80 1.78 39.87 7.86
N ALA A 81 1.15 38.75 7.51
CA ALA A 81 1.67 37.42 7.81
C ALA A 81 3.03 37.19 7.14
N ASP A 82 4.00 36.73 7.95
CA ASP A 82 5.30 36.30 7.45
C ASP A 82 5.13 35.05 6.58
N MET A 83 5.59 35.14 5.33
CA MET A 83 5.57 34.02 4.37
C MET A 83 6.22 32.77 4.96
N ARG A 84 7.26 32.91 5.80
CA ARG A 84 7.91 31.77 6.47
C ARG A 84 6.95 31.00 7.38
N VAL A 85 6.05 31.70 8.06
CA VAL A 85 5.05 31.09 8.94
C VAL A 85 4.02 30.32 8.10
N ILE A 86 3.55 30.93 7.01
CA ILE A 86 2.60 30.28 6.08
C ILE A 86 3.23 29.01 5.46
N LEU A 87 4.48 29.09 5.01
CA LEU A 87 5.22 27.94 4.48
C LEU A 87 5.40 26.84 5.54
N GLY A 88 5.59 27.21 6.81
CA GLY A 88 5.64 26.28 7.93
C GLY A 88 4.32 25.51 8.12
N VAL A 89 3.18 26.18 7.96
CA VAL A 89 1.86 25.54 7.97
C VAL A 89 1.78 24.51 6.84
N PHE A 90 2.08 24.90 5.59
CA PHE A 90 2.03 23.97 4.46
C PHE A 90 2.95 22.75 4.66
N ALA A 91 4.18 22.97 5.10
CA ALA A 91 5.13 21.88 5.36
C ALA A 91 4.61 20.89 6.42
N GLY A 92 3.92 21.39 7.46
CA GLY A 92 3.23 20.56 8.46
C GLY A 92 2.07 19.76 7.86
N LEU A 93 1.22 20.39 7.04
CA LEU A 93 0.09 19.72 6.38
C LEU A 93 0.54 18.62 5.42
N PHE A 94 1.61 18.89 4.65
CA PHE A 94 2.17 17.91 3.75
C PHE A 94 2.83 16.75 4.49
N GLU A 95 3.46 16.99 5.64
CA GLU A 95 3.92 15.92 6.54
C GLU A 95 2.77 15.03 6.99
N ILE A 96 1.67 15.63 7.48
CA ILE A 96 0.49 14.91 7.97
C ILE A 96 -0.06 14.00 6.87
N PHE A 97 -0.21 14.52 5.64
CA PHE A 97 -0.73 13.69 4.55
C PHE A 97 0.25 12.59 4.12
N ARG A 98 1.56 12.89 4.05
CA ARG A 98 2.59 11.88 3.76
C ARG A 98 2.59 10.77 4.81
N ARG A 99 2.58 11.11 6.10
CA ARG A 99 2.48 10.14 7.20
C ARG A 99 1.19 9.33 7.15
N HIS A 100 0.05 9.98 6.92
CA HIS A 100 -1.24 9.30 6.78
C HIS A 100 -1.26 8.32 5.62
N LYS A 101 -0.79 8.73 4.43
CA LYS A 101 -0.77 7.89 3.24
C LYS A 101 0.07 6.63 3.46
N ARG A 102 1.25 6.78 4.07
CA ARG A 102 2.11 5.65 4.41
C ARG A 102 1.43 4.68 5.37
N LEU A 103 0.76 5.19 6.41
CA LEU A 103 -0.02 4.39 7.36
C LEU A 103 -1.27 3.76 6.74
N ASN A 104 -1.81 4.36 5.67
CA ASN A 104 -3.05 3.95 5.02
C ASN A 104 -2.86 3.86 3.50
N PRO A 105 -2.07 2.87 3.00
CA PRO A 105 -1.66 2.78 1.60
C PRO A 105 -2.81 2.83 0.59
N PHE A 106 -4.00 2.36 0.97
CA PHE A 106 -5.18 2.30 0.11
C PHE A 106 -5.93 3.62 -0.05
N SER A 107 -5.68 4.60 0.83
CA SER A 107 -6.45 5.85 0.87
C SER A 107 -5.90 6.91 -0.10
N ASN A 108 -6.74 7.81 -0.60
CA ASN A 108 -6.36 9.07 -1.24
C ASN A 108 -5.28 8.95 -2.33
N ARG A 109 -5.36 7.92 -3.18
CA ARG A 109 -4.35 7.61 -4.21
C ARG A 109 -4.13 8.79 -5.17
N SER A 110 -5.22 9.38 -5.67
CA SER A 110 -5.16 10.51 -6.61
C SER A 110 -4.55 11.75 -5.95
N GLU A 111 -5.07 12.14 -4.79
CA GLU A 111 -4.66 13.34 -4.06
C GLU A 111 -3.19 13.25 -3.62
N PHE A 112 -2.76 12.07 -3.18
CA PHE A 112 -1.37 11.86 -2.80
C PHE A 112 -0.42 11.92 -4.01
N GLY A 113 -0.84 11.37 -5.15
CA GLY A 113 -0.13 11.50 -6.42
C GLY A 113 0.06 12.97 -6.80
N LYS A 114 -1.02 13.77 -6.75
CA LYS A 114 -0.96 15.23 -7.00
C LYS A 114 0.00 15.92 -6.06
N LEU A 115 -0.10 15.66 -4.75
CA LEU A 115 0.79 16.26 -3.74
C LEU A 115 2.25 15.91 -4.03
N THR A 116 2.56 14.64 -4.27
CA THR A 116 3.94 14.21 -4.52
C THR A 116 4.51 14.86 -5.78
N MET A 117 3.73 14.91 -6.86
CA MET A 117 4.14 15.57 -8.11
C MET A 117 4.35 17.08 -7.92
N LEU A 118 3.49 17.74 -7.14
CA LEU A 118 3.67 19.14 -6.75
C LEU A 118 4.95 19.32 -5.92
N LEU A 119 5.20 18.44 -4.95
CA LEU A 119 6.40 18.47 -4.11
C LEU A 119 7.69 18.15 -4.88
N GLN A 120 7.63 17.49 -6.05
CA GLN A 120 8.77 17.42 -6.97
C GLN A 120 8.98 18.75 -7.68
N ASP A 121 7.90 19.34 -8.22
CA ASP A 121 7.99 20.59 -8.97
C ASP A 121 8.42 21.78 -8.12
N VAL A 122 7.99 21.82 -6.85
CA VAL A 122 8.35 22.88 -5.91
C VAL A 122 9.83 22.89 -5.56
N GLN A 123 10.59 21.85 -5.94
CA GLN A 123 12.02 21.80 -5.71
C GLN A 123 12.82 22.57 -6.75
N LYS A 124 12.22 22.86 -7.91
CA LYS A 124 12.87 23.61 -8.98
C LYS A 124 13.21 25.03 -8.53
N ASP A 125 14.44 25.46 -8.78
CA ASP A 125 14.93 26.79 -8.40
C ASP A 125 14.13 27.94 -9.03
N SER A 126 13.62 27.77 -10.25
CA SER A 126 12.76 28.77 -10.91
C SER A 126 11.43 28.96 -10.16
N ILE A 127 10.85 27.85 -9.70
CA ILE A 127 9.59 27.82 -8.95
C ILE A 127 9.80 28.35 -7.52
N ARG A 128 10.82 27.86 -6.80
CA ARG A 128 11.13 28.30 -5.43
C ARG A 128 11.32 29.81 -5.33
N ARG A 129 12.12 30.38 -6.24
CA ARG A 129 12.38 31.83 -6.27
C ARG A 129 11.11 32.63 -6.53
N ARG A 130 10.26 32.16 -7.44
CA ARG A 130 9.04 32.86 -7.82
C ARG A 130 7.93 32.78 -6.78
N LEU A 131 7.84 31.68 -6.04
CA LEU A 131 6.91 31.51 -4.91
C LEU A 131 7.49 31.99 -3.57
N HIS A 132 8.70 32.57 -3.57
CA HIS A 132 9.41 33.02 -2.36
C HIS A 132 9.54 31.92 -1.29
N ILE A 133 9.74 30.67 -1.74
CA ILE A 133 9.90 29.50 -0.86
C ILE A 133 11.33 29.49 -0.36
N SER A 134 11.50 29.83 0.92
CA SER A 134 12.81 29.93 1.57
C SER A 134 13.31 28.60 2.16
N ASN A 135 12.40 27.67 2.46
CA ASN A 135 12.68 26.41 3.13
C ASN A 135 12.03 25.23 2.39
N SER A 136 12.49 24.00 2.66
CA SER A 136 11.83 22.80 2.13
C SER A 136 10.39 22.68 2.65
N LEU A 137 9.47 22.27 1.77
CA LEU A 137 8.11 21.89 2.13
C LEU A 137 7.96 20.39 2.42
N VAL A 138 9.08 19.67 2.46
CA VAL A 138 9.15 18.22 2.69
C VAL A 138 9.76 17.97 4.06
N ASN A 139 8.95 18.15 5.12
CA ASN A 139 9.39 17.86 6.49
C ASN A 139 9.58 16.35 6.71
N PRO A 140 10.50 15.90 7.57
CA PRO A 140 10.55 14.52 8.02
C PRO A 140 9.22 14.08 8.64
N VAL A 141 8.79 12.85 8.36
CA VAL A 141 7.57 12.30 8.96
C VAL A 141 7.80 11.95 10.43
N ILE A 142 6.77 12.15 11.26
CA ILE A 142 6.88 11.91 12.70
C ILE A 142 6.83 10.41 12.99
N THR A 143 7.83 9.91 13.73
CA THR A 143 7.93 8.52 14.16
C THR A 143 7.66 8.36 15.66
N VAL A 144 7.43 7.11 16.07
CA VAL A 144 7.31 6.72 17.47
C VAL A 144 8.58 7.02 18.25
N GLU A 145 9.77 6.80 17.68
CA GLU A 145 11.03 7.15 18.37
C GLU A 145 11.12 8.64 18.66
N MET A 146 10.79 9.50 17.68
CA MET A 146 10.84 10.95 17.86
C MET A 146 9.95 11.40 19.02
N GLU A 147 8.75 10.82 19.12
CA GLU A 147 7.77 11.17 20.14
C GLU A 147 8.13 10.60 21.52
N LEU A 148 8.65 9.37 21.59
CA LEU A 148 9.14 8.79 22.84
C LEU A 148 10.36 9.54 23.38
N ARG A 149 11.27 10.00 22.51
CA ARG A 149 12.42 10.82 22.89
C ARG A 149 12.00 12.16 23.47
N ARG A 150 10.91 12.74 22.97
CA ARG A 150 10.36 14.00 23.50
C ARG A 150 9.92 13.89 24.96
N VAL A 151 9.47 12.72 25.39
CA VAL A 151 8.99 12.45 26.76
C VAL A 151 9.96 11.60 27.60
N GLY A 152 11.15 11.27 27.07
CA GLY A 152 12.18 10.49 27.77
C GLY A 152 11.81 9.02 28.01
N ALA A 153 11.02 8.41 27.11
CA ALA A 153 10.50 7.05 27.24
C ALA A 153 11.04 6.07 26.18
N GLU A 154 12.21 6.32 25.58
CA GLU A 154 12.79 5.49 24.51
C GLU A 154 13.08 4.06 24.95
N ALA A 155 13.25 3.83 26.25
CA ALA A 155 13.43 2.50 26.83
C ALA A 155 12.24 1.56 26.53
N LEU A 156 11.05 2.11 26.28
CA LEU A 156 9.87 1.34 25.86
C LEU A 156 10.13 0.53 24.58
N LEU A 157 10.93 1.05 23.65
CA LEU A 157 11.21 0.39 22.35
C LEU A 157 11.94 -0.96 22.49
N LYS A 158 12.48 -1.26 23.67
CA LYS A 158 13.21 -2.50 23.98
C LYS A 158 12.51 -3.36 25.03
N ASP A 159 11.33 -2.95 25.49
CA ASP A 159 10.59 -3.66 26.53
C ASP A 159 9.83 -4.86 25.93
N SER A 160 10.06 -6.06 26.46
CA SER A 160 9.40 -7.29 26.02
C SER A 160 7.89 -7.29 26.28
N GLU A 161 7.38 -6.44 27.17
CA GLU A 161 5.93 -6.26 27.34
C GLU A 161 5.27 -5.69 26.08
N VAL A 162 6.01 -4.99 25.21
CA VAL A 162 5.48 -4.54 23.91
C VAL A 162 5.12 -5.74 23.04
N ASP A 163 5.99 -6.75 22.94
CA ASP A 163 5.69 -7.99 22.23
C ASP A 163 4.45 -8.69 22.81
N MET A 164 4.34 -8.75 24.14
CA MET A 164 3.16 -9.32 24.80
C MET A 164 1.90 -8.54 24.41
N TYR A 165 1.93 -7.21 24.46
CA TYR A 165 0.81 -6.36 24.06
C TYR A 165 0.38 -6.58 22.60
N LEU A 166 1.33 -6.71 21.67
CA LEU A 166 1.04 -6.89 20.24
C LEU A 166 0.38 -8.24 19.94
N ASN A 167 0.83 -9.31 20.62
CA ASN A 167 0.35 -10.67 20.40
C ASN A 167 -0.88 -11.05 21.25
N SER A 168 -1.23 -10.24 22.25
CA SER A 168 -2.39 -10.50 23.12
C SER A 168 -3.71 -10.03 22.52
N HIS A 169 -4.82 -10.53 23.06
CA HIS A 169 -6.17 -10.11 22.70
C HIS A 169 -7.04 -9.83 23.95
N GLY A 170 -8.13 -9.09 23.77
CA GLY A 170 -9.14 -8.87 24.82
C GLY A 170 -8.57 -8.30 26.12
N SER A 171 -8.92 -8.93 27.26
CA SER A 171 -8.53 -8.49 28.60
C SER A 171 -7.01 -8.54 28.83
N GLU A 172 -6.31 -9.53 28.26
CA GLU A 172 -4.87 -9.66 28.39
C GLU A 172 -4.12 -8.51 27.73
N LYS A 173 -4.56 -8.11 26.54
CA LYS A 173 -4.02 -6.93 25.82
C LYS A 173 -4.19 -5.65 26.63
N ASN A 174 -5.36 -5.47 27.23
CA ASN A 174 -5.64 -4.31 28.08
C ASN A 174 -4.77 -4.30 29.34
N ALA A 175 -4.54 -5.47 29.95
CA ALA A 175 -3.66 -5.59 31.10
C ALA A 175 -2.19 -5.28 30.74
N ALA A 176 -1.70 -5.76 29.60
CA ALA A 176 -0.36 -5.44 29.10
C ALA A 176 -0.20 -3.94 28.82
N LEU A 177 -1.17 -3.34 28.12
CA LEU A 177 -1.21 -1.89 27.88
C LEU A 177 -1.10 -1.11 29.20
N GLN A 178 -1.92 -1.46 30.19
CA GLN A 178 -1.92 -0.74 31.46
C GLN A 178 -0.58 -0.86 32.21
N ARG A 179 0.05 -2.04 32.22
CA ARG A 179 1.39 -2.22 32.80
C ARG A 179 2.44 -1.32 32.15
N ILE A 180 2.41 -1.19 30.82
CA ILE A 180 3.34 -0.31 30.09
C ILE A 180 3.06 1.16 30.43
N LEU A 181 1.78 1.57 30.45
CA LEU A 181 1.40 2.95 30.79
C LEU A 181 1.78 3.35 32.21
N ASP A 182 1.68 2.44 33.17
CA ASP A 182 2.09 2.72 34.56
C ASP A 182 3.61 2.78 34.71
N ARG A 183 4.36 2.03 33.89
CA ARG A 183 5.83 2.04 33.89
C ARG A 183 6.42 3.28 33.23
N TYR A 184 5.87 3.71 32.10
CA TYR A 184 6.46 4.78 31.26
C TYR A 184 5.68 6.11 31.29
N GLY A 185 4.46 6.14 31.79
CA GLY A 185 3.61 7.34 31.84
C GLY A 185 3.78 8.22 33.08
N VAL A 186 4.99 8.33 33.62
CA VAL A 186 5.26 8.91 34.96
C VAL A 186 4.99 10.43 35.03
N ASN A 187 5.15 11.16 33.91
CA ASN A 187 5.04 12.63 33.85
C ASN A 187 3.73 13.14 33.22
N ASN A 188 2.61 12.43 33.43
CA ASN A 188 1.33 12.71 32.74
C ASN A 188 1.36 12.50 31.22
N ASP A 189 2.40 11.85 30.70
CA ASP A 189 2.58 11.52 29.28
C ASP A 189 1.85 10.23 28.87
N LYS A 190 0.96 9.69 29.72
CA LYS A 190 0.21 8.44 29.45
C LYS A 190 -0.46 8.44 28.07
N LEU A 191 -1.06 9.57 27.67
CA LEU A 191 -1.68 9.73 26.36
C LEU A 191 -0.67 9.64 25.20
N VAL A 192 0.53 10.17 25.37
CA VAL A 192 1.61 10.12 24.37
C VAL A 192 2.12 8.69 24.22
N ILE A 193 2.37 8.02 25.35
CA ILE A 193 2.80 6.61 25.38
C ILE A 193 1.73 5.70 24.77
N GLU A 194 0.46 5.91 25.11
CA GLU A 194 -0.65 5.16 24.53
C GLU A 194 -0.72 5.34 23.02
N ARG A 195 -0.60 6.58 22.53
CA ARG A 195 -0.58 6.88 21.09
C ARG A 195 0.58 6.16 20.39
N CYS A 196 1.76 6.13 21.00
CA CYS A 196 2.92 5.40 20.48
C CYS A 196 2.65 3.90 20.38
N LEU A 197 2.16 3.28 21.46
CA LEU A 197 1.83 1.85 21.49
C LEU A 197 0.76 1.48 20.47
N ARG A 198 -0.31 2.27 20.37
CA ARG A 198 -1.36 2.08 19.37
C ARG A 198 -0.82 2.24 17.95
N SER A 199 0.14 3.12 17.71
CA SER A 199 0.78 3.25 16.38
C SER A 199 1.57 1.99 16.02
N ILE A 200 2.30 1.42 16.98
CA ILE A 200 3.02 0.14 16.79
C ILE A 200 2.03 -0.98 16.52
N ASP A 201 0.94 -1.06 17.30
CA ASP A 201 -0.11 -2.06 17.11
C ASP A 201 -0.80 -1.94 15.76
N ASP A 202 -1.22 -0.74 15.36
CA ASP A 202 -1.85 -0.49 14.05
C ASP A 202 -0.95 -1.03 12.91
N VAL A 203 0.35 -0.71 12.94
CA VAL A 203 1.31 -1.17 11.92
C VAL A 203 1.55 -2.67 11.99
N PHE A 204 1.66 -3.24 13.19
CA PHE A 204 1.84 -4.68 13.39
C PHE A 204 0.63 -5.47 12.85
N GLN A 205 -0.58 -5.09 13.25
CA GLN A 205 -1.81 -5.75 12.78
C GLN A 205 -2.01 -5.57 11.28
N PHE A 206 -1.66 -4.39 10.71
CA PHE A 206 -1.70 -4.17 9.28
C PHE A 206 -0.78 -5.13 8.52
N ILE A 207 0.47 -5.28 8.97
CA ILE A 207 1.43 -6.20 8.34
C ILE A 207 0.93 -7.64 8.47
N GLU A 208 0.56 -8.08 9.67
CA GLU A 208 0.10 -9.46 9.89
C GLU A 208 -1.16 -9.78 9.05
N GLY A 209 -2.12 -8.86 8.98
CA GLY A 209 -3.32 -9.00 8.15
C GLY A 209 -3.01 -9.09 6.65
N ASN A 210 -1.98 -8.39 6.16
CA ASN A 210 -1.57 -8.46 4.76
C ASN A 210 -0.83 -9.76 4.40
N ILE A 211 -0.09 -10.34 5.34
CA ILE A 211 0.73 -11.54 5.08
C ILE A 211 0.02 -12.85 5.42
N GLU A 212 -1.00 -12.84 6.28
CA GLU A 212 -1.76 -14.05 6.64
C GLU A 212 -2.32 -14.77 5.39
N PRO A 213 -2.98 -14.10 4.43
CA PRO A 213 -3.52 -14.78 3.25
C PRO A 213 -2.42 -15.35 2.35
N LEU A 214 -1.26 -14.69 2.29
CA LEU A 214 -0.11 -15.15 1.50
C LEU A 214 0.48 -16.42 2.11
N ARG A 215 0.74 -16.41 3.43
CA ARG A 215 1.17 -17.60 4.16
C ARG A 215 0.17 -18.74 4.01
N TRP A 216 -1.13 -18.47 4.13
CA TRP A 216 -2.17 -19.47 3.96
C TRP A 216 -2.13 -20.11 2.57
N LEU A 217 -2.09 -19.32 1.50
CA LEU A 217 -1.98 -19.82 0.13
C LEU A 217 -0.69 -20.63 -0.10
N ARG A 218 0.44 -20.23 0.53
CA ARG A 218 1.71 -20.98 0.47
C ARG A 218 1.58 -22.37 1.09
N HIS A 219 0.95 -22.49 2.26
CA HIS A 219 0.71 -23.81 2.88
C HIS A 219 -0.20 -24.66 1.99
N VAL A 220 -1.30 -24.08 1.49
CA VAL A 220 -2.23 -24.79 0.61
C VAL A 220 -1.53 -25.35 -0.63
N ILE A 221 -0.69 -24.55 -1.31
CA ILE A 221 -0.03 -25.04 -2.52
C ILE A 221 1.05 -26.09 -2.21
N GLN A 222 1.77 -25.94 -1.10
CA GLN A 222 2.83 -26.87 -0.69
C GLN A 222 2.26 -28.21 -0.21
N ASP A 223 1.23 -28.18 0.63
CA ASP A 223 0.72 -29.37 1.30
C ASP A 223 -0.32 -30.13 0.47
N GLU A 224 -1.07 -29.42 -0.38
CA GLU A 224 -2.23 -30.02 -1.07
C GLU A 224 -2.09 -30.08 -2.58
N PHE A 225 -1.38 -29.13 -3.20
CA PHE A 225 -1.22 -29.11 -4.66
C PHE A 225 0.07 -29.75 -5.12
N LEU A 226 1.22 -29.45 -4.52
CA LEU A 226 2.52 -30.02 -4.90
C LEU A 226 2.54 -31.56 -4.91
N PRO A 227 1.87 -32.28 -4.00
CA PRO A 227 1.83 -33.74 -4.02
C PRO A 227 0.85 -34.35 -5.03
N LEU A 228 0.05 -33.54 -5.75
CA LEU A 228 -0.96 -34.08 -6.67
C LEU A 228 -0.32 -34.83 -7.84
N ASP A 229 -0.99 -35.91 -8.23
CA ASP A 229 -0.65 -36.67 -9.42
C ASP A 229 -0.85 -35.84 -10.69
N SER A 230 -0.03 -36.06 -11.71
CA SER A 230 -0.12 -35.36 -12.99
C SER A 230 -1.47 -35.55 -13.71
N HIS A 231 -2.20 -36.64 -13.45
CA HIS A 231 -3.53 -36.92 -13.99
C HIS A 231 -4.67 -36.35 -13.15
N SER A 232 -4.38 -35.70 -12.02
CA SER A 232 -5.39 -35.01 -11.22
C SER A 232 -6.13 -33.97 -12.08
N LYS A 233 -7.46 -33.90 -11.95
CA LYS A 233 -8.26 -32.81 -12.56
C LYS A 233 -7.84 -31.42 -12.05
N TYR A 234 -7.14 -31.35 -10.92
CA TYR A 234 -6.62 -30.13 -10.32
C TYR A 234 -5.14 -29.87 -10.65
N ASN A 235 -4.55 -30.62 -11.59
CA ASN A 235 -3.18 -30.43 -12.10
C ASN A 235 -2.95 -28.99 -12.60
N LEU A 236 -1.90 -28.32 -12.14
CA LEU A 236 -1.64 -26.90 -12.43
C LEU A 236 -0.83 -26.62 -13.71
N SER A 237 -0.57 -27.60 -14.56
CA SER A 237 0.20 -27.37 -15.79
C SER A 237 -0.47 -26.34 -16.69
N ILE A 238 0.36 -25.52 -17.31
CA ILE A 238 -0.06 -24.49 -18.27
C ILE A 238 0.76 -24.62 -19.53
N ARG A 239 0.19 -24.20 -20.66
CA ARG A 239 0.84 -24.24 -21.97
C ARG A 239 0.68 -22.90 -22.67
N SER A 240 1.80 -22.34 -23.10
CA SER A 240 1.82 -21.09 -23.85
C SER A 240 0.84 -21.12 -25.03
N GLY A 241 0.02 -20.08 -25.15
CA GLY A 241 -1.02 -19.94 -26.17
C GLY A 241 -2.33 -20.66 -25.85
N SER A 242 -2.41 -21.42 -24.75
CA SER A 242 -3.64 -22.06 -24.28
C SER A 242 -4.22 -21.33 -23.07
N GLY A 243 -5.53 -21.03 -23.09
CA GLY A 243 -6.20 -20.37 -21.98
C GLY A 243 -5.66 -18.97 -21.63
N GLY A 244 -4.89 -18.34 -22.51
CA GLY A 244 -4.25 -17.03 -22.29
C GLY A 244 -2.84 -17.09 -21.70
N ALA A 245 -2.32 -18.27 -21.35
CA ALA A 245 -0.98 -18.42 -20.78
C ALA A 245 0.11 -17.97 -21.75
N LYS A 246 1.12 -17.25 -21.23
CA LYS A 246 2.25 -16.72 -22.00
C LYS A 246 3.50 -17.61 -21.96
N PHE A 247 3.54 -18.56 -21.04
CA PHE A 247 4.62 -19.55 -20.92
C PHE A 247 4.05 -20.94 -20.61
N SER A 248 4.91 -21.95 -20.64
CA SER A 248 4.53 -23.34 -20.40
C SER A 248 5.27 -23.87 -19.18
N HIS A 249 4.53 -24.44 -18.23
CA HIS A 249 5.06 -25.10 -17.05
C HIS A 249 4.37 -26.44 -16.87
N ASP A 250 5.11 -27.47 -16.46
CA ASP A 250 4.49 -28.65 -15.89
C ASP A 250 3.88 -28.34 -14.51
N HIS A 251 3.20 -29.31 -13.91
CA HIS A 251 2.53 -29.11 -12.62
C HIS A 251 3.49 -28.70 -11.50
N ARG A 252 4.64 -29.36 -11.39
CA ARG A 252 5.63 -29.11 -10.32
C ARG A 252 6.25 -27.72 -10.50
N GLN A 253 6.60 -27.37 -11.73
CA GLN A 253 7.15 -26.07 -12.06
C GLN A 253 6.14 -24.94 -11.80
N GLN A 254 4.85 -25.15 -12.11
CA GLN A 254 3.81 -24.16 -11.77
C GLN A 254 3.64 -24.02 -10.24
N CYS A 255 3.63 -25.13 -9.49
CA CYS A 255 3.58 -25.06 -8.02
C CYS A 255 4.76 -24.25 -7.46
N GLN A 256 5.97 -24.49 -7.97
CA GLN A 256 7.17 -23.74 -7.57
C GLN A 256 7.05 -22.24 -7.92
N TYR A 257 6.62 -21.92 -9.15
CA TYR A 257 6.47 -20.54 -9.61
C TYR A 257 5.44 -19.74 -8.79
N VAL A 258 4.33 -20.37 -8.41
CA VAL A 258 3.31 -19.75 -7.55
C VAL A 258 3.85 -19.57 -6.13
N THR A 259 4.49 -20.60 -5.55
CA THR A 259 5.07 -20.52 -4.20
C THR A 259 6.13 -19.42 -4.11
N GLU A 260 6.99 -19.32 -5.12
CA GLU A 260 7.98 -18.26 -5.28
C GLU A 260 7.34 -16.88 -5.33
N SER A 261 6.28 -16.71 -6.13
CA SER A 261 5.55 -15.44 -6.26
C SER A 261 4.92 -15.01 -4.93
N LEU A 262 4.27 -15.94 -4.24
CA LEU A 262 3.65 -15.67 -2.93
C LEU A 262 4.70 -15.35 -1.86
N THR A 263 5.86 -16.00 -1.88
CA THR A 263 6.98 -15.72 -0.97
C THR A 263 7.56 -14.32 -1.22
N LEU A 264 7.74 -13.94 -2.49
CA LEU A 264 8.15 -12.59 -2.85
C LEU A 264 7.12 -11.56 -2.37
N TRP A 265 5.84 -11.78 -2.63
CA TRP A 265 4.77 -10.89 -2.20
C TRP A 265 4.72 -10.75 -0.69
N GLU A 266 4.95 -11.83 0.06
CA GLU A 266 5.05 -11.80 1.51
C GLU A 266 6.22 -10.91 1.96
N ASN A 267 7.40 -11.07 1.37
CA ASN A 267 8.58 -10.24 1.66
C ASN A 267 8.32 -8.76 1.35
N VAL A 268 7.56 -8.46 0.28
CA VAL A 268 7.17 -7.09 -0.05
C VAL A 268 6.19 -6.53 0.99
N GLN A 269 5.12 -7.27 1.31
CA GLN A 269 4.10 -6.83 2.27
C GLN A 269 4.67 -6.62 3.68
N ARG A 270 5.59 -7.49 4.13
CA ARG A 270 6.32 -7.32 5.40
C ARG A 270 7.06 -5.98 5.53
N ASN A 271 7.44 -5.41 4.39
CA ASN A 271 8.27 -4.22 4.32
C ASN A 271 7.58 -3.07 3.57
N ILE A 272 6.26 -3.11 3.47
CA ILE A 272 5.49 -2.16 2.66
C ILE A 272 5.68 -0.70 3.11
N PHE A 273 5.79 -0.43 4.41
CA PHE A 273 6.06 0.91 4.93
C PHE A 273 7.45 1.41 4.58
N GLU A 274 8.45 0.52 4.56
CA GLU A 274 9.80 0.85 4.11
C GLU A 274 9.78 1.19 2.61
N PHE A 275 9.04 0.43 1.79
CA PHE A 275 8.87 0.75 0.38
C PHE A 275 8.24 2.12 0.14
N TRP A 276 7.26 2.53 0.95
CA TRP A 276 6.72 3.89 0.87
C TRP A 276 7.76 4.96 1.23
N GLN A 277 8.57 4.71 2.27
CA GLN A 277 9.68 5.61 2.62
C GLN A 277 10.68 5.74 1.48
N VAL A 278 11.22 4.63 0.95
CA VAL A 278 12.24 4.68 -0.10
C VAL A 278 11.70 5.22 -1.42
N SER A 279 10.41 5.03 -1.70
CA SER A 279 9.75 5.63 -2.85
C SER A 279 9.73 7.15 -2.78
N GLU A 280 9.42 7.70 -1.61
CA GLU A 280 9.48 9.14 -1.41
C GLU A 280 10.91 9.67 -1.32
N ASP A 281 11.84 8.92 -0.74
CA ASP A 281 13.25 9.31 -0.73
C ASP A 281 13.78 9.48 -2.16
N ASP A 282 13.54 8.49 -3.02
CA ASP A 282 13.94 8.51 -4.43
C ASP A 282 13.29 9.66 -5.20
N MET A 283 12.04 10.03 -4.87
CA MET A 283 11.31 11.08 -5.61
C MET A 283 11.54 12.49 -5.08
N LEU A 284 11.68 12.67 -3.76
CA LEU A 284 11.59 13.96 -3.08
C LEU A 284 12.85 14.33 -2.29
N ILE A 285 13.60 13.37 -1.75
CA ILE A 285 14.71 13.65 -0.83
C ILE A 285 16.05 13.54 -1.56
N ASP A 286 16.41 12.34 -2.01
CA ASP A 286 17.69 12.11 -2.70
C ASP A 286 17.59 12.40 -4.19
N GLY A 287 16.39 12.22 -4.75
CA GLY A 287 16.11 12.60 -6.14
C GLY A 287 16.02 14.10 -6.35
N ASP A 288 15.94 14.91 -5.29
CA ASP A 288 15.83 16.38 -5.35
C ASP A 288 14.72 16.86 -6.30
N GLY A 289 13.60 16.13 -6.35
CA GLY A 289 12.48 16.41 -7.24
C GLY A 289 12.77 16.22 -8.75
N GLN A 290 13.90 15.63 -9.12
CA GLN A 290 14.30 15.49 -10.52
C GLN A 290 13.54 14.37 -11.24
N TYR A 291 12.99 14.70 -12.40
CA TYR A 291 12.37 13.75 -13.31
C TYR A 291 12.51 14.22 -14.77
N ARG A 292 12.27 13.31 -15.70
CA ARG A 292 12.12 13.59 -17.14
C ARG A 292 10.66 13.37 -17.52
N PHE A 293 10.03 14.38 -18.11
CA PHE A 293 8.67 14.23 -18.64
C PHE A 293 8.77 13.68 -20.06
N VAL A 294 8.47 12.39 -20.23
CA VAL A 294 8.75 11.64 -21.47
C VAL A 294 7.58 10.74 -21.84
N ASN A 295 7.41 10.51 -23.13
CA ASN A 295 6.49 9.48 -23.62
C ASN A 295 7.15 8.10 -23.45
N THR A 296 6.52 7.22 -22.67
CA THR A 296 6.99 5.85 -22.44
C THR A 296 6.39 4.85 -23.43
N GLY A 297 5.68 5.30 -24.46
CA GLY A 297 4.87 4.44 -25.32
C GLY A 297 3.54 4.00 -24.67
N GLN A 298 3.35 4.23 -23.36
CA GLN A 298 2.08 4.06 -22.65
C GLN A 298 1.39 5.40 -22.35
N GLY A 299 2.01 6.51 -22.75
CA GLY A 299 1.59 7.86 -22.41
C GLY A 299 2.79 8.71 -21.97
N PHE A 300 2.54 9.99 -21.68
CA PHE A 300 3.55 10.85 -21.09
C PHE A 300 3.57 10.67 -19.57
N HIS A 301 4.76 10.39 -19.02
CA HIS A 301 4.96 10.21 -17.60
C HIS A 301 6.12 11.04 -17.09
N ARG A 302 6.03 11.43 -15.81
CA ARG A 302 7.18 11.90 -15.04
C ARG A 302 8.03 10.71 -14.65
N MET A 303 9.08 10.46 -15.42
CA MET A 303 10.00 9.35 -15.21
C MET A 303 11.17 9.80 -14.32
N CYS A 304 11.40 9.13 -13.19
CA CYS A 304 12.52 9.43 -12.30
C CYS A 304 13.28 8.18 -11.89
N ARG A 305 14.53 8.36 -11.46
CA ARG A 305 15.36 7.26 -10.96
C ARG A 305 14.81 6.77 -9.63
N ALA A 306 15.11 5.51 -9.33
CA ALA A 306 14.60 4.83 -8.15
C ALA A 306 15.62 3.87 -7.50
N PRO A 307 16.86 4.31 -7.23
CA PRO A 307 17.92 3.41 -6.75
C PRO A 307 17.60 2.75 -5.41
N LYS A 308 16.97 3.45 -4.47
CA LYS A 308 16.64 2.88 -3.15
C LYS A 308 15.50 1.89 -3.26
N SER A 309 14.42 2.25 -3.95
CA SER A 309 13.29 1.34 -4.20
C SER A 309 13.72 0.11 -5.00
N TYR A 310 14.59 0.27 -5.99
CA TYR A 310 15.14 -0.86 -6.77
C TYR A 310 15.96 -1.79 -5.87
N THR A 311 16.90 -1.23 -5.11
CA THR A 311 17.73 -1.99 -4.18
C THR A 311 16.87 -2.76 -3.17
N ARG A 312 15.81 -2.12 -2.68
CA ARG A 312 14.90 -2.73 -1.71
C ARG A 312 14.11 -3.90 -2.28
N MET A 313 13.62 -3.78 -3.51
CA MET A 313 12.94 -4.88 -4.21
C MET A 313 13.92 -6.01 -4.57
N SER A 314 15.12 -5.67 -5.04
CA SER A 314 16.17 -6.64 -5.34
C SER A 314 16.53 -7.49 -4.12
N ARG A 315 16.52 -6.89 -2.92
CA ARG A 315 16.65 -7.60 -1.66
C ARG A 315 15.48 -8.56 -1.38
N CYS A 316 14.23 -8.14 -1.58
CA CYS A 316 13.07 -9.03 -1.43
C CYS A 316 13.14 -10.25 -2.38
N VAL A 317 13.56 -10.03 -3.63
CA VAL A 317 13.77 -11.10 -4.62
C VAL A 317 14.87 -12.06 -4.16
N SER A 318 16.00 -11.52 -3.69
CA SER A 318 17.13 -12.33 -3.19
C SER A 318 16.76 -13.13 -1.94
N GLU A 319 15.95 -12.55 -1.05
CA GLU A 319 15.43 -13.23 0.15
C GLU A 319 14.49 -14.37 -0.23
N ALA A 320 13.55 -14.14 -1.17
CA ALA A 320 12.63 -15.16 -1.66
C ALA A 320 13.36 -16.30 -2.39
N GLU A 321 14.32 -15.99 -3.27
CA GLU A 321 15.13 -17.00 -3.95
C GLU A 321 15.90 -17.88 -2.96
N ARG A 322 16.54 -17.27 -1.96
CA ARG A 322 17.30 -18.01 -0.95
C ARG A 322 16.39 -18.95 -0.15
N GLU A 323 15.17 -18.52 0.17
CA GLU A 323 14.18 -19.35 0.85
C GLU A 323 13.68 -20.51 -0.01
N MET A 324 13.52 -20.28 -1.32
CA MET A 324 13.04 -21.28 -2.28
C MET A 324 14.13 -22.27 -2.74
N GLY A 325 15.42 -21.95 -2.56
CA GLY A 325 16.53 -22.78 -3.04
C GLY A 325 16.71 -22.77 -4.57
N GLY A 326 16.11 -21.80 -5.25
CA GLY A 326 16.12 -21.65 -6.71
C GLY A 326 15.12 -20.59 -7.17
N TRP A 327 15.13 -20.29 -8.48
CA TRP A 327 14.21 -19.30 -9.07
C TRP A 327 13.71 -19.75 -10.46
N VAL A 328 12.40 -19.78 -10.69
CA VAL A 328 11.77 -20.28 -11.92
C VAL A 328 11.52 -19.18 -12.96
N GLY A 329 11.06 -17.99 -12.53
CA GLY A 329 10.77 -16.89 -13.48
C GLY A 329 11.99 -16.05 -13.84
N ILE A 330 11.78 -14.86 -14.41
CA ILE A 330 12.87 -13.90 -14.65
C ILE A 330 12.89 -12.86 -13.52
N LYS A 331 14.10 -12.43 -13.11
CA LYS A 331 14.31 -11.48 -12.00
C LYS A 331 14.36 -10.03 -12.44
N VAL A 332 13.85 -9.73 -13.64
CA VAL A 332 13.80 -8.35 -14.15
C VAL A 332 12.81 -7.57 -13.29
N ILE A 333 13.28 -6.45 -12.73
CA ILE A 333 12.50 -5.49 -11.96
C ILE A 333 12.40 -4.23 -12.81
N HIS A 334 11.18 -3.81 -13.15
CA HIS A 334 10.94 -2.56 -13.85
C HIS A 334 10.72 -1.45 -12.84
N LEU A 335 11.59 -0.43 -12.89
CA LEU A 335 11.50 0.69 -11.96
C LEU A 335 12.32 1.90 -12.41
N GLY A 336 11.66 3.05 -12.52
CA GLY A 336 12.27 4.27 -13.04
C GLY A 336 12.59 4.19 -14.53
N ASP A 337 11.83 3.37 -15.26
CA ASP A 337 12.03 3.07 -16.68
C ASP A 337 10.73 3.27 -17.49
N ARG A 338 10.69 2.73 -18.71
CA ARG A 338 9.55 2.87 -19.61
C ARG A 338 8.28 2.18 -19.06
N ASP A 339 8.43 1.06 -18.37
CA ASP A 339 7.31 0.19 -17.97
C ASP A 339 6.78 0.56 -16.58
N VAL A 340 7.68 1.07 -15.72
CA VAL A 340 7.35 1.62 -14.40
C VAL A 340 8.08 2.94 -14.22
N PRO A 341 7.47 4.08 -14.60
CA PRO A 341 8.19 5.35 -14.75
C PRO A 341 8.70 5.96 -13.46
N ASN A 342 8.07 5.69 -12.33
CA ASN A 342 8.49 6.25 -11.05
C ASN A 342 8.10 5.36 -9.86
N PRO A 343 8.72 5.58 -8.68
CA PRO A 343 8.43 4.83 -7.47
C PRO A 343 6.97 4.83 -7.02
N LEU A 344 6.19 5.89 -7.27
CA LEU A 344 4.77 5.91 -6.92
C LEU A 344 3.97 4.89 -7.73
N VAL A 345 4.18 4.82 -9.04
CA VAL A 345 3.54 3.81 -9.89
C VAL A 345 3.94 2.41 -9.44
N PHE A 346 5.19 2.23 -9.01
CA PHE A 346 5.67 0.96 -8.51
C PHE A 346 5.00 0.52 -7.22
N ILE A 347 5.07 1.31 -6.13
CA ILE A 347 4.55 0.89 -4.83
C ILE A 347 3.04 0.66 -4.86
N ASP A 348 2.34 1.40 -5.71
CA ASP A 348 0.92 1.27 -5.90
C ASP A 348 0.51 -0.07 -6.53
N LYS A 349 1.34 -0.64 -7.43
CA LYS A 349 1.18 -2.03 -7.90
C LYS A 349 1.19 -2.99 -6.70
N TYR A 350 2.22 -2.94 -5.87
CA TYR A 350 2.36 -3.91 -4.76
C TYR A 350 1.36 -3.67 -3.63
N THR A 351 0.76 -2.48 -3.53
CA THR A 351 -0.27 -2.20 -2.53
C THR A 351 -1.53 -3.04 -2.78
N VAL A 352 -1.83 -3.49 -4.01
CA VAL A 352 -3.05 -4.26 -4.30
C VAL A 352 -2.98 -5.74 -3.89
N ILE A 353 -1.81 -6.27 -3.53
CA ILE A 353 -1.63 -7.70 -3.23
C ILE A 353 -2.64 -8.22 -2.19
N PRO A 354 -2.81 -7.60 -1.00
CA PRO A 354 -3.78 -8.07 -0.01
C PRO A 354 -5.21 -8.07 -0.55
N ARG A 355 -5.57 -7.03 -1.34
CA ARG A 355 -6.88 -6.94 -1.98
C ARG A 355 -7.13 -8.10 -2.93
N ILE A 356 -6.10 -8.67 -3.58
CA ILE A 356 -6.23 -9.86 -4.44
C ILE A 356 -6.40 -11.14 -3.62
N VAL A 357 -5.50 -11.39 -2.65
CA VAL A 357 -5.41 -12.70 -2.00
C VAL A 357 -6.35 -12.88 -0.81
N GLN A 358 -6.68 -11.80 -0.10
CA GLN A 358 -7.52 -11.86 1.09
C GLN A 358 -8.96 -12.29 0.77
N PRO A 359 -9.64 -11.77 -0.28
CA PRO A 359 -10.97 -12.24 -0.65
C PRO A 359 -11.01 -13.73 -1.00
N ILE A 360 -9.97 -14.26 -1.65
CA ILE A 360 -9.88 -15.69 -1.96
C ILE A 360 -9.85 -16.51 -0.66
N MET A 361 -8.96 -16.17 0.28
CA MET A 361 -8.89 -16.86 1.57
C MET A 361 -10.23 -16.75 2.33
N HIS A 362 -10.83 -15.56 2.39
CA HIS A 362 -12.09 -15.34 3.08
C HIS A 362 -13.24 -16.17 2.47
N THR A 363 -13.37 -16.19 1.15
CA THR A 363 -14.37 -17.02 0.47
C THR A 363 -14.17 -18.50 0.80
N ILE A 364 -12.94 -19.01 0.78
CA ILE A 364 -12.68 -20.42 1.12
C ILE A 364 -13.00 -20.72 2.59
N LYS A 365 -12.55 -19.90 3.53
CA LYS A 365 -12.86 -20.05 4.97
C LYS A 365 -14.38 -19.92 5.25
N ALA A 366 -15.09 -19.06 4.52
CA ALA A 366 -16.54 -18.93 4.64
C ALA A 366 -17.27 -20.16 4.08
N LEU A 367 -16.84 -20.69 2.93
CA LEU A 367 -17.37 -21.94 2.39
C LEU A 367 -17.17 -23.10 3.37
N GLU A 368 -16.03 -23.19 4.04
CA GLU A 368 -15.78 -24.22 5.06
C GLU A 368 -16.84 -24.18 6.17
N LYS A 369 -17.12 -22.97 6.69
CA LYS A 369 -18.17 -22.76 7.70
C LYS A 369 -19.55 -23.13 7.18
N ILE A 370 -19.88 -22.75 5.96
CA ILE A 370 -21.19 -23.05 5.35
C ILE A 370 -21.37 -24.56 5.17
N PHE A 371 -20.36 -25.28 4.68
CA PHE A 371 -20.46 -26.72 4.43
C PHE A 371 -20.33 -27.57 5.70
N SER A 372 -19.75 -27.03 6.78
CA SER A 372 -19.63 -27.70 8.08
C SER A 372 -20.99 -28.05 8.69
N HIS A 373 -21.16 -29.30 9.12
CA HIS A 373 -22.36 -29.76 9.80
C HIS A 373 -22.54 -29.17 11.21
N ASN A 374 -21.44 -28.69 11.82
CA ASN A 374 -21.42 -28.19 13.18
C ASN A 374 -21.70 -26.69 13.28
N THR A 375 -21.75 -25.99 12.14
CA THR A 375 -22.05 -24.56 12.08
C THR A 375 -23.53 -24.36 11.75
N PRO A 376 -24.30 -23.63 12.57
CA PRO A 376 -25.65 -23.23 12.21
C PRO A 376 -25.67 -22.44 10.90
N GLU A 377 -26.68 -22.68 10.05
CA GLU A 377 -26.86 -21.88 8.83
C GLU A 377 -27.33 -20.47 9.21
N GLU A 378 -26.52 -19.45 8.93
CA GLU A 378 -26.92 -18.05 9.05
C GLU A 378 -28.03 -17.71 8.05
N HIS A 379 -27.96 -18.30 6.85
CA HIS A 379 -28.92 -18.14 5.78
C HIS A 379 -29.47 -19.50 5.34
N PRO A 380 -30.71 -19.84 5.72
CA PRO A 380 -31.31 -21.14 5.41
C PRO A 380 -31.26 -21.47 3.92
N GLY A 381 -30.76 -22.67 3.59
CA GLY A 381 -30.79 -23.21 2.22
C GLY A 381 -29.57 -22.90 1.36
N ILE A 382 -28.68 -21.96 1.75
CA ILE A 382 -27.44 -21.68 1.00
C ILE A 382 -26.57 -22.93 0.89
N ARG A 383 -26.44 -23.70 1.98
CA ARG A 383 -25.67 -24.96 1.98
C ARG A 383 -26.19 -25.94 0.94
N ASN A 384 -27.51 -26.09 0.84
CA ASN A 384 -28.13 -27.02 -0.12
C ASN A 384 -27.96 -26.54 -1.56
N LEU A 385 -28.05 -25.23 -1.80
CA LEU A 385 -27.78 -24.63 -3.11
C LEU A 385 -26.32 -24.86 -3.55
N LEU A 386 -25.36 -24.62 -2.66
CA LEU A 386 -23.94 -24.84 -2.97
C LEU A 386 -23.62 -26.33 -3.14
N ARG A 387 -24.24 -27.22 -2.35
CA ARG A 387 -24.11 -28.67 -2.51
C ARG A 387 -24.70 -29.16 -3.83
N SER A 388 -25.84 -28.65 -4.28
CA SER A 388 -26.45 -29.09 -5.53
C SER A 388 -25.61 -28.70 -6.76
N LYS A 389 -24.90 -27.56 -6.70
CA LYS A 389 -24.03 -27.10 -7.78
C LYS A 389 -22.62 -27.67 -7.74
N TYR A 390 -21.99 -27.74 -6.56
CA TYR A 390 -20.57 -28.05 -6.43
C TYR A 390 -20.27 -29.39 -5.75
N ASN A 391 -21.29 -30.09 -5.27
CA ASN A 391 -21.24 -31.34 -4.52
C ASN A 391 -20.65 -31.20 -3.11
N SER A 392 -19.38 -30.81 -2.97
CA SER A 392 -18.68 -30.77 -1.69
C SER A 392 -17.82 -29.51 -1.53
N TYR A 393 -17.48 -29.18 -0.27
CA TYR A 393 -16.53 -28.11 0.06
C TYR A 393 -15.19 -28.31 -0.65
N GLU A 394 -14.64 -29.53 -0.57
CA GLU A 394 -13.37 -29.89 -1.22
C GLU A 394 -13.43 -29.62 -2.73
N SER A 395 -14.53 -29.99 -3.38
CA SER A 395 -14.69 -29.81 -4.83
C SER A 395 -14.68 -28.34 -5.25
N ILE A 396 -15.46 -27.47 -4.58
CA ILE A 396 -15.48 -26.03 -4.90
C ILE A 396 -14.16 -25.36 -4.52
N ARG A 397 -13.58 -25.72 -3.38
CA ARG A 397 -12.31 -25.20 -2.91
C ARG A 397 -11.18 -25.49 -3.89
N MET A 398 -11.02 -26.75 -4.28
CA MET A 398 -9.99 -27.15 -5.25
C MET A 398 -10.24 -26.55 -6.63
N THR A 399 -11.50 -26.34 -7.02
CA THR A 399 -11.83 -25.66 -8.28
C THR A 399 -11.35 -24.21 -8.27
N ILE A 400 -11.70 -23.43 -7.24
CA ILE A 400 -11.29 -22.02 -7.10
C ILE A 400 -9.77 -21.90 -7.04
N LEU A 401 -9.13 -22.68 -6.17
CA LEU A 401 -7.69 -22.58 -5.93
C LEU A 401 -6.87 -23.07 -7.13
N SER A 402 -7.28 -24.16 -7.78
CA SER A 402 -6.58 -24.64 -8.99
C SER A 402 -6.71 -23.66 -10.16
N ASP A 403 -7.85 -22.98 -10.31
CA ASP A 403 -8.02 -21.96 -11.33
C ASP A 403 -7.14 -20.73 -11.03
N PHE A 404 -7.12 -20.26 -9.78
CA PHE A 404 -6.25 -19.14 -9.37
C PHE A 404 -4.77 -19.47 -9.53
N PHE A 405 -4.30 -20.64 -9.09
CA PHE A 405 -2.88 -21.00 -9.19
C PHE A 405 -2.41 -21.25 -10.63
N ARG A 406 -3.30 -21.64 -11.54
CA ARG A 406 -3.00 -21.68 -12.98
C ARG A 406 -2.98 -20.26 -13.56
N HIS A 407 -4.13 -19.58 -13.48
CA HIS A 407 -4.41 -18.41 -14.32
C HIS A 407 -4.09 -17.07 -13.64
N GLY A 408 -3.91 -17.05 -12.33
CA GLY A 408 -3.35 -15.90 -11.61
C GLY A 408 -1.82 -15.80 -11.77
N PHE A 409 -1.16 -16.81 -12.35
CA PHE A 409 0.30 -16.92 -12.44
C PHE A 409 0.75 -17.48 -13.80
N ASP A 410 0.06 -17.14 -14.89
CA ASP A 410 0.34 -17.66 -16.25
C ASP A 410 0.97 -16.63 -17.21
N GLY A 411 1.30 -15.44 -16.72
CA GLY A 411 1.86 -14.34 -17.51
C GLY A 411 0.82 -13.55 -18.31
N SER A 412 -0.47 -13.88 -18.20
CA SER A 412 -1.54 -13.11 -18.86
C SER A 412 -1.66 -11.68 -18.30
N GLY A 413 -2.36 -10.82 -19.03
CA GLY A 413 -2.66 -9.43 -18.65
C GLY A 413 -1.70 -8.36 -19.17
N ASP A 414 -0.51 -8.74 -19.67
CA ASP A 414 0.48 -7.83 -20.26
C ASP A 414 1.41 -8.58 -21.24
N ASP A 415 2.28 -7.86 -21.93
CA ASP A 415 3.34 -8.39 -22.80
C ASP A 415 4.60 -8.82 -21.99
N GLY A 416 4.63 -8.54 -20.68
CA GLY A 416 5.80 -8.64 -19.79
C GLY A 416 6.22 -10.05 -19.31
N GLY A 417 5.46 -11.11 -19.61
CA GLY A 417 5.88 -12.49 -19.30
C GLY A 417 6.06 -12.79 -17.80
N SER A 418 7.13 -13.51 -17.43
CA SER A 418 7.39 -14.01 -16.07
C SER A 418 8.26 -13.10 -15.18
N CYS A 419 8.34 -11.80 -15.50
CA CYS A 419 9.10 -10.82 -14.72
C CYS A 419 8.48 -10.55 -13.34
N ILE A 420 9.21 -9.84 -12.49
CA ILE A 420 8.79 -9.56 -11.11
C ILE A 420 7.44 -8.85 -11.09
N ASP A 421 7.31 -7.79 -11.91
CA ASP A 421 6.07 -7.02 -12.01
C ASP A 421 4.96 -7.77 -12.77
N GLY A 422 5.34 -8.59 -13.77
CA GLY A 422 4.41 -9.35 -14.61
C GLY A 422 3.58 -10.38 -13.85
N ARG A 423 4.12 -10.94 -12.75
CA ARG A 423 3.39 -11.87 -11.86
C ARG A 423 2.12 -11.26 -11.31
N LEU A 424 2.18 -10.00 -10.90
CA LEU A 424 1.04 -9.32 -10.32
C LEU A 424 -0.02 -9.01 -11.39
N THR A 425 0.42 -8.70 -12.61
CA THR A 425 -0.48 -8.43 -13.73
C THR A 425 -1.37 -9.62 -14.06
N SER A 426 -0.86 -10.86 -14.01
CA SER A 426 -1.68 -12.06 -14.22
C SER A 426 -2.73 -12.24 -13.14
N ALA A 427 -2.36 -12.03 -11.87
CA ALA A 427 -3.30 -12.11 -10.76
C ALA A 427 -4.37 -11.01 -10.84
N TRP A 428 -3.99 -9.80 -11.23
CA TRP A 428 -4.92 -8.71 -11.49
C TRP A 428 -5.90 -9.04 -12.64
N ASN A 429 -5.39 -9.61 -13.73
CA ASN A 429 -6.21 -10.07 -14.85
C ASN A 429 -7.18 -11.18 -14.41
N TRP A 430 -6.74 -12.12 -13.57
CA TRP A 430 -7.62 -13.14 -12.99
C TRP A 430 -8.78 -12.51 -12.21
N CYS A 431 -8.51 -11.51 -11.38
CA CYS A 431 -9.54 -10.77 -10.66
C CYS A 431 -10.56 -10.12 -11.61
N HIS A 432 -10.12 -9.54 -12.73
CA HIS A 432 -11.00 -8.95 -13.75
C HIS A 432 -11.88 -9.95 -14.48
N GLN A 433 -11.51 -11.24 -14.48
CA GLN A 433 -12.32 -12.28 -15.09
C GLN A 433 -13.19 -13.04 -14.08
N LEU A 434 -13.12 -12.72 -12.78
CA LEU A 434 -13.79 -13.50 -11.74
C LEU A 434 -15.29 -13.62 -11.98
N GLU A 435 -15.96 -12.54 -12.37
CA GLU A 435 -17.40 -12.50 -12.66
C GLU A 435 -17.84 -13.47 -13.76
N LYS A 436 -16.91 -13.86 -14.64
CA LYS A 436 -17.15 -14.80 -15.75
C LYS A 436 -16.86 -16.25 -15.35
N LYS A 437 -16.31 -16.49 -14.17
CA LYS A 437 -15.96 -17.84 -13.69
C LYS A 437 -17.22 -18.56 -13.23
N PRO A 438 -17.34 -19.89 -13.45
CA PRO A 438 -18.53 -20.67 -13.09
C PRO A 438 -18.78 -20.77 -11.58
N TYR A 439 -17.82 -20.34 -10.77
CA TYR A 439 -17.86 -20.30 -9.31
C TYR A 439 -18.03 -18.89 -8.73
N TYR A 440 -18.32 -17.87 -9.56
CA TYR A 440 -18.48 -16.50 -9.07
C TYR A 440 -19.58 -16.35 -8.01
N ASP A 441 -20.68 -17.08 -8.15
CA ASP A 441 -21.76 -17.14 -7.16
C ASP A 441 -21.29 -17.63 -5.79
N ALA A 442 -20.26 -18.49 -5.71
CA ALA A 442 -19.68 -18.87 -4.42
C ALA A 442 -18.97 -17.69 -3.73
N PHE A 443 -18.36 -16.78 -4.49
CA PHE A 443 -17.81 -15.53 -3.95
C PHE A 443 -18.94 -14.62 -3.45
N VAL A 444 -19.94 -14.35 -4.28
CA VAL A 444 -21.06 -13.47 -3.92
C VAL A 444 -21.81 -13.98 -2.67
N LEU A 445 -22.12 -15.28 -2.62
CA LEU A 445 -22.82 -15.91 -1.49
C LEU A 445 -22.00 -15.98 -0.20
N THR A 446 -20.69 -15.66 -0.26
CA THR A 446 -19.81 -15.55 0.92
C THR A 446 -19.48 -14.10 1.30
N GLY A 447 -20.21 -13.13 0.75
CA GLY A 447 -20.07 -11.72 1.09
C GLY A 447 -18.97 -10.98 0.33
N PHE A 448 -18.49 -11.55 -0.78
CA PHE A 448 -17.56 -10.85 -1.68
C PHE A 448 -18.27 -9.67 -2.36
N ASN A 449 -17.73 -8.46 -2.15
CA ASN A 449 -18.26 -7.22 -2.73
C ASN A 449 -17.37 -6.62 -3.83
N GLY A 450 -16.20 -7.24 -4.09
CA GLY A 450 -15.22 -6.74 -5.03
C GLY A 450 -13.78 -6.92 -4.52
N PHE A 451 -12.83 -6.75 -5.44
CA PHE A 451 -11.41 -6.60 -5.11
C PHE A 451 -11.05 -5.15 -4.79
N ASP A 452 -12.03 -4.24 -4.84
CA ASP A 452 -11.88 -2.84 -4.48
C ASP A 452 -12.46 -2.49 -3.10
#